data_AF-A0A0C3FJ25-F1
#
_entry.id   AF-A0A0C3FJ25-F1
#
_cell.length_a   1.000
_cell.length_b   1.000
_cell.length_c   1.000
_cell.angle_alpha   90.00
_cell.angle_beta   90.00
_cell.angle_gamma   90.00
#
_symmetry.space_group_name_H-M   'P 1'
#
loop_
_entity.id
_entity.type
_entity.pdbx_description
1 polymer ?
#
loop_
_entity_poly.entity_id
_entity_poly.type
_entity_poly.pdbx_seq_one_letter_code
_entity_poly.pdbx_strand_id
1 'polypeptide(L)'
;MAPPISLELWQCIIAWRHELNMPIADIVHLLKRSKRAVQNVLATYRDYGQPINLFTRPRGRKHILERDDLNYLEGIITAEPALYLDEIQDKLREIRDVE
;
A
#
# COMPACT_ATOMS: atom_id res chain seq x y z
N MET A 1 -20.78 -4.43 5.80
CA MET A 1 -19.55 -3.62 5.69
C MET A 1 -19.95 -2.17 5.59
N ALA A 2 -19.35 -1.26 6.35
CA ALA A 2 -19.67 0.17 6.25
C ALA A 2 -19.23 0.68 4.87
N PRO A 3 -20.04 1.51 4.19
CA PRO A 3 -19.67 2.06 2.89
C PRO A 3 -18.36 2.86 3.01
N PRO A 4 -17.47 2.78 2.01
CA PRO A 4 -16.25 3.56 1.99
C PRO A 4 -16.61 5.06 2.08
N ILE A 5 -15.84 5.79 2.89
CA ILE A 5 -15.96 7.25 2.96
C ILE A 5 -15.59 7.76 1.57
N SER A 6 -16.51 8.49 0.91
CA SER A 6 -16.24 9.05 -0.42
C SER A 6 -15.03 10.01 -0.36
N LEU A 7 -14.33 10.13 -1.49
CA LEU A 7 -13.17 11.01 -1.61
C LEU A 7 -13.50 12.46 -1.25
N GLU A 8 -14.69 12.91 -1.59
CA GLU A 8 -15.22 14.24 -1.25
C GLU A 8 -15.32 14.45 0.27
N LEU A 9 -15.81 13.44 1.01
CA LEU A 9 -15.90 13.51 2.47
C LEU A 9 -14.51 13.55 3.11
N TRP A 10 -13.51 12.87 2.54
CA TRP A 10 -12.13 12.98 2.99
C TRP A 10 -11.59 14.41 2.82
N GLN A 11 -11.81 15.01 1.65
CA GLN A 11 -11.38 16.37 1.37
C GLN A 11 -12.05 17.38 2.32
N CYS A 12 -13.35 17.23 2.58
CA CYS A 12 -14.04 18.06 3.56
C CYS A 12 -13.47 17.92 4.98
N ILE A 13 -13.17 16.69 5.44
CA ILE A 13 -12.56 16.47 6.76
C ILE A 13 -11.18 17.16 6.85
N ILE A 14 -10.38 17.05 5.78
CA ILE A 14 -9.04 17.66 5.72
C ILE A 14 -9.16 19.18 5.73
N ALA A 15 -10.01 19.77 4.88
CA ALA A 15 -10.23 21.22 4.82
C ALA A 15 -10.74 21.75 6.17
N TRP A 16 -11.74 21.11 6.79
CA TRP A 16 -12.26 21.54 8.08
C TRP A 16 -11.22 21.46 9.20
N ARG A 17 -10.31 20.48 9.15
CA ARG A 17 -9.27 20.34 10.16
C ARG A 17 -8.09 21.28 9.94
N HIS A 18 -7.65 21.47 8.71
CA HIS A 18 -6.43 22.21 8.39
C HIS A 18 -6.68 23.69 8.05
N GLU A 19 -7.80 24.02 7.40
CA GLU A 19 -8.13 25.40 7.02
C GLU A 19 -8.97 26.09 8.10
N LEU A 20 -9.95 25.39 8.66
CA LEU A 20 -10.89 25.95 9.66
C LEU A 20 -10.54 25.62 11.11
N ASN A 21 -9.49 24.81 11.35
CA ASN A 21 -9.04 24.38 12.68
C ASN A 21 -10.17 23.82 13.58
N MET A 22 -11.19 23.22 12.96
CA MET A 22 -12.40 22.78 13.65
C MET A 22 -12.09 21.60 14.60
N PRO A 23 -12.70 21.53 15.79
CA PRO A 23 -12.51 20.42 16.70
C PRO A 23 -13.16 19.14 16.13
N ILE A 24 -12.53 17.99 16.43
CA ILE A 24 -12.95 16.68 15.90
C ILE A 24 -14.40 16.34 16.31
N ALA A 25 -14.85 16.83 17.47
CA ALA A 25 -16.23 16.62 17.96
C ALA A 25 -17.28 17.23 17.01
N ASP A 26 -17.02 18.44 16.49
CA ASP A 26 -17.94 19.13 15.60
C ASP A 26 -17.95 18.47 14.21
N ILE A 27 -16.78 18.05 13.72
CA ILE A 27 -16.65 17.29 12.47
C ILE A 27 -17.43 15.96 12.55
N VAL A 28 -17.38 15.28 13.69
CA VAL A 28 -18.13 14.04 13.98
C VAL A 28 -19.64 14.30 13.97
N HIS A 29 -20.09 15.40 14.58
CA HIS A 29 -21.50 15.80 14.56
C HIS A 29 -22.00 16.16 13.16
N LEU A 30 -21.21 16.92 12.39
CA LEU A 30 -21.53 17.30 11.02
C LEU A 30 -21.66 16.08 10.09
N LEU A 31 -20.73 15.13 10.21
CA LEU A 31 -20.69 13.94 9.35
C LEU A 31 -21.62 12.82 9.81
N LYS A 32 -22.13 12.88 11.05
CA LYS A 32 -22.84 11.77 11.72
C LYS A 32 -22.05 10.45 11.63
N ARG A 33 -20.72 10.54 11.69
CA ARG A 33 -19.80 9.38 11.63
C ARG A 33 -19.11 9.20 12.97
N SER A 34 -18.55 8.02 13.20
CA SER A 34 -17.83 7.76 14.44
C SER A 34 -16.55 8.59 14.54
N LYS A 35 -16.20 9.01 15.76
CA LYS A 35 -14.92 9.67 16.06
C LYS A 35 -13.72 8.90 15.51
N ARG A 36 -13.76 7.57 15.60
CA ARG A 36 -12.73 6.68 15.08
C ARG A 36 -12.56 6.80 13.56
N ALA A 37 -13.65 6.97 12.81
CA ALA A 37 -13.57 7.14 11.35
C ALA A 37 -12.85 8.44 10.98
N VAL A 38 -13.21 9.55 11.62
CA VAL A 38 -12.56 10.87 11.39
C VAL A 38 -11.09 10.83 11.80
N GLN A 39 -10.77 10.21 12.94
CA GLN A 39 -9.38 10.06 13.38
C GLN A 39 -8.54 9.19 12.44
N ASN A 40 -9.10 8.10 11.91
CA ASN A 40 -8.41 7.27 10.93
C ASN A 40 -8.11 8.03 9.63
N VAL A 41 -9.05 8.86 9.17
CA VAL A 41 -8.87 9.75 8.01
C VAL A 41 -7.71 10.71 8.25
N LEU A 42 -7.71 11.40 9.39
CA LEU A 42 -6.67 12.36 9.75
C LEU A 42 -5.29 11.70 9.96
N ALA A 43 -5.26 10.52 10.59
CA ALA A 43 -4.02 9.77 10.77
C ALA A 43 -3.43 9.34 9.41
N THR A 44 -4.28 8.82 8.51
CA THR A 44 -3.85 8.44 7.16
C THR A 44 -3.37 9.67 6.37
N TYR A 45 -4.07 10.81 6.49
CA TYR A 45 -3.63 12.05 5.84
C TYR A 45 -2.28 12.53 6.39
N ARG A 46 -2.05 12.43 7.71
CA ARG A 46 -0.75 12.77 8.30
C ARG A 46 0.37 11.85 7.80
N ASP A 47 0.11 10.56 7.70
CA ASP A 47 1.14 9.58 7.38
C ASP A 47 1.47 9.53 5.86
N TYR A 48 0.52 9.89 4.98
CA TYR A 48 0.68 9.77 3.52
C TYR A 48 0.48 11.07 2.73
N GLY A 49 0.01 12.16 3.36
CA GLY A 49 -0.24 13.46 2.72
C GLY A 49 -1.39 13.50 1.71
N GLN A 50 -2.03 12.36 1.44
CA GLN A 50 -3.07 12.21 0.41
C GLN A 50 -4.26 11.41 0.94
N PRO A 51 -5.49 11.72 0.51
CA PRO A 51 -6.65 10.90 0.78
C PRO A 51 -6.57 9.59 -0.03
N ILE A 52 -6.00 8.54 0.57
CA ILE A 52 -5.81 7.24 -0.08
C ILE A 52 -7.01 6.34 0.21
N ASN A 53 -7.58 5.75 -0.85
CA ASN A 53 -8.47 4.61 -0.70
C ASN A 53 -7.66 3.37 -0.29
N LEU A 54 -7.56 3.14 1.02
CA LEU A 54 -6.83 2.01 1.61
C LEU A 54 -7.31 0.64 1.10
N PHE A 55 -8.54 0.56 0.59
CA PHE A 55 -9.12 -0.68 0.06
C PHE A 55 -8.75 -0.96 -1.39
N THR A 56 -8.25 0.04 -2.13
CA THR A 56 -7.74 -0.15 -3.51
C THR A 56 -6.26 -0.50 -3.57
N ARG A 57 -5.56 -0.53 -2.43
CA ARG A 57 -4.17 -1.00 -2.44
C ARG A 57 -4.15 -2.49 -2.79
N PRO A 58 -3.38 -2.92 -3.81
CA PRO A 58 -3.15 -4.33 -4.03
C PRO A 58 -2.58 -4.92 -2.74
N ARG A 59 -3.19 -6.01 -2.26
CA ARG A 59 -2.71 -6.70 -1.07
C ARG A 59 -1.44 -7.46 -1.46
N GLY A 60 -0.33 -7.18 -0.78
CA GLY A 60 0.97 -7.82 -1.02
C GLY A 60 2.07 -6.83 -1.37
N ARG A 61 3.32 -7.27 -1.24
CA ARG A 61 4.50 -6.55 -1.74
C ARG A 61 4.55 -6.72 -3.26
N LYS A 62 5.07 -5.73 -3.99
CA LYS A 62 5.38 -5.91 -5.41
C LYS A 62 6.32 -7.12 -5.55
N HIS A 63 6.02 -7.99 -6.50
CA HIS A 63 6.87 -9.14 -6.78
C HIS A 63 8.24 -8.62 -7.22
N ILE A 64 9.30 -9.15 -6.61
CA ILE A 64 10.67 -8.72 -6.88
C ILE A 64 11.17 -9.33 -8.19
N LEU A 65 10.76 -10.57 -8.48
CA LEU A 65 11.13 -11.27 -9.72
C LEU A 65 10.18 -10.88 -10.86
N GLU A 66 10.71 -10.45 -11.99
CA GLU A 66 9.92 -10.22 -13.18
C GLU A 66 9.70 -11.54 -13.94
N ARG A 67 8.85 -11.50 -14.97
CA ARG A 67 8.53 -12.69 -15.77
C ARG A 67 9.77 -13.26 -16.46
N ASP A 68 10.71 -12.40 -16.84
CA ASP A 68 11.97 -12.83 -17.46
C ASP A 68 12.88 -13.56 -16.48
N ASP A 69 12.84 -13.20 -15.18
CA ASP A 69 13.60 -13.89 -14.13
C ASP A 69 13.06 -15.30 -13.91
N LEU A 70 11.73 -15.46 -14.00
CA LEU A 70 11.10 -16.78 -13.93
C LEU A 70 11.50 -17.68 -15.10
N ASN A 71 11.56 -17.13 -16.32
CA ASN A 71 12.03 -17.87 -17.50
C ASN A 71 13.50 -18.27 -17.36
N TYR A 72 14.33 -17.39 -16.79
CA TYR A 72 15.74 -17.68 -16.53
C TYR A 72 15.91 -18.79 -15.49
N LEU A 73 15.15 -18.73 -14.39
CA LEU A 73 15.11 -19.77 -13.37
C LEU A 73 14.69 -21.12 -13.93
N GLU A 74 13.67 -21.15 -14.79
CA GLU A 74 13.23 -22.39 -15.46
C GLU A 74 14.34 -22.98 -16.34
N GLY A 75 15.09 -22.13 -17.06
CA GLY A 75 16.24 -22.55 -17.85
C GLY A 75 17.37 -23.15 -17.01
N ILE A 76 17.70 -22.52 -15.89
CA ILE A 76 18.73 -23.01 -14.96
C ILE A 76 18.35 -24.37 -14.39
N ILE A 77 17.12 -24.50 -13.86
CA ILE A 77 16.66 -25.74 -13.22
C ILE A 77 16.62 -26.89 -14.24
N THR A 78 16.28 -26.60 -15.49
CA THR A 78 16.27 -27.58 -16.57
C THR A 78 17.68 -28.01 -16.97
N ALA A 79 18.65 -27.09 -16.99
CA ALA A 79 20.03 -27.39 -17.35
C ALA A 79 20.78 -28.13 -16.23
N GLU A 80 20.57 -27.74 -14.98
CA GLU A 80 21.30 -28.22 -13.80
C GLU A 80 20.31 -28.49 -12.64
N PRO A 81 19.62 -29.63 -12.62
CA PRO A 81 18.59 -29.93 -11.61
C PRO A 81 19.16 -30.21 -10.20
N ALA A 82 20.49 -30.30 -10.08
CA ALA A 82 21.19 -30.53 -8.81
C ALA A 82 21.63 -29.23 -8.11
N LEU A 83 21.34 -28.07 -8.68
CA LEU A 83 21.66 -26.77 -8.07
C LEU A 83 20.88 -26.57 -6.77
N TYR A 84 21.59 -26.04 -5.78
CA TYR A 84 21.00 -25.60 -4.53
C TYR A 84 20.37 -24.20 -4.67
N LEU A 85 19.46 -23.88 -3.76
CA LEU A 85 18.71 -22.62 -3.81
C LEU A 85 19.61 -21.39 -3.60
N ASP A 86 20.64 -21.50 -2.79
CA ASP A 86 21.66 -20.48 -2.58
C ASP A 86 22.48 -20.23 -3.85
N GLU A 87 22.88 -21.28 -4.56
CA GLU A 87 23.58 -21.16 -5.85
C GLU A 87 22.71 -20.47 -6.91
N ILE A 88 21.40 -20.77 -6.92
CA ILE A 88 20.44 -20.10 -7.79
C ILE A 88 20.29 -18.62 -7.42
N GLN A 89 20.29 -18.29 -6.12
CA GLN A 89 20.25 -16.91 -5.64
C GLN A 89 21.51 -16.13 -6.02
N ASP A 90 22.70 -16.73 -5.88
CA ASP A 90 23.95 -16.09 -6.28
C ASP A 90 23.98 -15.82 -7.79
N LYS A 91 23.57 -16.79 -8.62
CA LYS A 91 23.45 -16.61 -10.07
C LYS A 91 22.45 -15.51 -10.45
N LEU A 92 21.31 -15.43 -9.76
CA LEU A 92 20.33 -14.35 -9.96
C LEU A 92 20.90 -12.99 -9.57
N ARG A 93 21.65 -12.93 -8.47
CA ARG A 93 22.25 -11.69 -7.97
C ARG A 93 23.34 -11.18 -8.92
N GLU A 94 24.16 -12.07 -9.47
CA GLU A 94 25.21 -11.72 -10.43
C GLU A 94 24.66 -11.12 -11.74
N ILE A 95 23.50 -11.59 -12.21
CA ILE A 95 22.96 -11.21 -13.53
C ILE A 95 21.99 -10.03 -13.45
N ARG A 96 21.18 -9.95 -12.39
CA ARG A 96 20.06 -9.01 -12.29
C ARG A 96 20.21 -7.96 -11.17
N ASP A 97 21.24 -8.05 -10.32
CA ASP A 97 21.42 -7.17 -9.15
C ASP A 97 20.16 -7.11 -8.25
N VAL A 98 19.49 -8.26 -8.12
CA VAL A 98 18.26 -8.39 -7.34
C VAL A 98 18.64 -8.78 -5.90
N GLU A 99 18.31 -7.91 -4.94
CA GLU A 99 18.52 -8.08 -3.49
C GLU A 99 17.22 -8.39 -2.73
#